data_AF-I7LC14-F1
#
_entry.id   AF-I7LC14-F1
#
_cell.length_a   1.000
_cell.length_b   1.000
_cell.length_c   1.000
_cell.angle_alpha   90.00
_cell.angle_beta   90.00
_cell.angle_gamma   90.00
#
_symmetry.space_group_name_H-M   'P 1'
#
loop_
_entity.id
_entity.type
_entity.pdbx_description
1 polymer ?
#
loop_
_entity_poly.entity_id
_entity_poly.type
_entity_poly.pdbx_seq_one_letter_code
_entity_poly.pdbx_strand_id
1 'polypeptide(L)'
;MEKLETMILADDLALSQDKILNGEQSFDAEAVYKVIDELGVLNRPIKDYLEMTQEQYYEAESDHKLALLHLSDRLVDLHDRILTNHVDGYVDKDEINLTYNHENPYQDDLYNAEVDYRVLTYSLKVIGAVQAIAAEDLKEVLSKDAVLSLGLASYALAKNA
;
A
#
# COMPACT_ATOMS: atom_id res chain seq x y z
N MET A 1 -10.02 19.20 -7.87
CA MET A 1 -10.74 18.44 -6.85
C MET A 1 -10.16 17.04 -6.68
N GLU A 2 -9.47 16.49 -7.70
CA GLU A 2 -8.79 15.18 -7.69
C GLU A 2 -7.66 15.01 -6.66
N LYS A 3 -7.01 16.09 -6.21
CA LYS A 3 -5.83 16.02 -5.29
C LYS A 3 -6.11 15.53 -3.85
N LEU A 4 -7.32 15.09 -3.53
CA LEU A 4 -7.71 14.70 -2.17
C LEU A 4 -8.33 13.30 -2.08
N GLU A 5 -8.48 12.56 -3.20
CA GLU A 5 -9.13 11.24 -3.19
C GLU A 5 -8.41 10.26 -2.25
N THR A 6 -7.08 10.25 -2.27
CA THR A 6 -6.24 9.44 -1.37
C THR A 6 -6.47 9.77 0.11
N MET A 7 -6.57 11.06 0.46
CA MET A 7 -6.79 11.49 1.86
C MET A 7 -8.21 11.16 2.32
N ILE A 8 -9.22 11.39 1.47
CA ILE A 8 -10.62 11.06 1.76
C ILE A 8 -10.74 9.55 2.01
N LEU A 9 -10.17 8.73 1.13
CA LEU A 9 -10.15 7.28 1.31
C LEU A 9 -9.47 6.88 2.63
N ALA A 10 -8.33 7.49 2.96
CA ALA A 10 -7.62 7.17 4.20
C ALA A 10 -8.43 7.52 5.46
N ASP A 11 -9.19 8.62 5.44
CA ASP A 11 -10.07 9.02 6.53
C ASP A 11 -11.33 8.15 6.61
N ASP A 12 -11.95 7.83 5.47
CA ASP A 12 -13.10 6.92 5.40
C ASP A 12 -12.74 5.52 5.93
N LEU A 13 -11.58 4.99 5.54
CA LEU A 13 -11.04 3.76 6.10
C LEU A 13 -10.83 3.91 7.62
N ALA A 14 -10.17 4.96 8.10
CA ALA A 14 -9.99 5.14 9.55
C ALA A 14 -11.32 5.17 10.33
N LEU A 15 -12.38 5.76 9.77
CA LEU A 15 -13.71 5.82 10.38
C LEU A 15 -14.47 4.49 10.33
N SER A 16 -14.24 3.67 9.30
CA SER A 16 -14.89 2.37 9.12
C SER A 16 -14.14 1.20 9.75
N GLN A 17 -12.97 1.42 10.37
CA GLN A 17 -12.10 0.37 10.90
C GLN A 17 -12.84 -0.63 11.78
N ASP A 18 -13.46 -0.19 12.87
CA ASP A 18 -14.13 -1.09 13.82
C ASP A 18 -15.24 -1.90 13.14
N LYS A 19 -15.99 -1.28 12.24
CA LYS A 19 -17.07 -1.96 11.52
C LYS A 19 -16.53 -3.03 10.57
N ILE A 20 -15.43 -2.75 9.88
CA ILE A 20 -14.81 -3.70 8.96
C ILE A 20 -14.17 -4.85 9.74
N LEU A 21 -13.40 -4.55 10.78
CA LEU A 21 -12.73 -5.57 11.59
C LEU A 21 -13.72 -6.46 12.36
N ASN A 22 -14.89 -5.95 12.71
CA ASN A 22 -15.97 -6.73 13.34
C ASN A 22 -16.92 -7.41 12.33
N GLY A 23 -16.68 -7.28 11.02
CA GLY A 23 -17.53 -7.86 9.97
C GLY A 23 -18.90 -7.19 9.81
N GLU A 24 -19.11 -6.02 10.40
CA GLU A 24 -20.34 -5.22 10.28
C GLU A 24 -20.42 -4.45 8.95
N GLN A 25 -19.28 -4.27 8.28
CA GLN A 25 -19.16 -3.62 6.98
C GLN A 25 -18.11 -4.37 6.14
N SER A 26 -18.41 -4.60 4.86
CA SER A 26 -17.41 -5.18 3.94
C SER A 26 -16.34 -4.16 3.57
N PHE A 27 -15.09 -4.62 3.44
CA PHE A 27 -13.98 -3.82 2.93
C PHE A 27 -14.07 -3.65 1.41
N ASP A 28 -13.95 -2.42 0.92
CA ASP A 28 -13.96 -2.10 -0.51
C ASP A 28 -12.52 -1.98 -1.05
N ALA A 29 -11.98 -3.10 -1.54
CA ALA A 29 -10.64 -3.13 -2.13
C ALA A 29 -10.57 -2.37 -3.46
N GLU A 30 -11.65 -2.25 -4.23
CA GLU A 30 -11.62 -1.58 -5.53
C GLU A 30 -11.38 -0.08 -5.38
N ALA A 31 -11.92 0.53 -4.32
CA ALA A 31 -11.63 1.93 -3.99
C ALA A 31 -10.13 2.16 -3.74
N VAL A 32 -9.46 1.22 -3.05
CA VAL A 32 -8.02 1.31 -2.80
C VAL A 32 -7.22 1.06 -4.08
N TYR A 33 -7.62 0.07 -4.89
CA TYR A 33 -6.95 -0.21 -6.16
C TYR A 33 -7.00 0.98 -7.12
N LYS A 34 -8.15 1.66 -7.21
CA LYS A 34 -8.29 2.88 -8.01
C LYS A 34 -7.29 3.96 -7.60
N VAL A 35 -7.19 4.23 -6.30
CA VAL A 35 -6.24 5.23 -5.78
C VAL A 35 -4.80 4.82 -6.05
N ILE A 36 -4.45 3.55 -5.87
CA ILE A 36 -3.10 3.02 -6.17
C ILE A 36 -2.74 3.24 -7.64
N ASP A 37 -3.64 2.88 -8.55
CA ASP A 37 -3.40 2.99 -9.99
C ASP A 37 -3.26 4.46 -10.42
N GLU A 38 -4.01 5.37 -9.78
CA GLU A 38 -3.93 6.82 -10.01
C GLU A 38 -2.63 7.46 -9.51
N LEU A 39 -1.90 6.83 -8.57
CA LEU A 39 -0.54 7.28 -8.20
C LEU A 39 0.44 7.15 -9.38
N GLY A 40 0.19 6.21 -10.30
CA GLY A 40 1.04 5.98 -11.47
C GLY A 40 2.47 5.51 -11.16
N VAL A 41 2.71 4.97 -9.96
CA VAL A 41 4.03 4.52 -9.50
C VAL A 41 4.39 3.14 -10.07
N LEU A 42 3.40 2.25 -10.16
CA LEU A 42 3.56 0.93 -10.75
C LEU A 42 3.37 0.99 -12.27
N ASN A 43 4.11 0.17 -13.01
CA ASN A 43 4.04 0.11 -14.47
C ASN A 43 2.73 -0.52 -15.00
N ARG A 44 1.96 -1.20 -14.15
CA ARG A 44 0.71 -1.89 -14.50
C ARG A 44 -0.36 -1.61 -13.44
N PRO A 45 -1.65 -1.90 -13.72
CA PRO A 45 -2.68 -1.89 -12.70
C PRO A 45 -2.36 -2.86 -11.56
N ILE A 46 -2.62 -2.46 -10.31
CA ILE A 46 -2.25 -3.23 -9.11
C ILE A 46 -2.81 -4.66 -9.12
N LYS A 47 -3.99 -4.86 -9.68
CA LYS A 47 -4.64 -6.17 -9.77
C LYS A 47 -3.84 -7.18 -10.61
N ASP A 48 -3.07 -6.71 -11.59
CA ASP A 48 -2.23 -7.57 -12.42
C ASP A 48 -1.07 -8.21 -11.61
N TYR A 49 -0.61 -7.53 -10.55
CA TYR A 49 0.46 -8.03 -9.68
C TYR A 49 -0.02 -9.15 -8.75
N LEU A 50 -1.31 -9.17 -8.38
CA LEU A 50 -1.85 -10.14 -7.41
C LEU A 50 -1.71 -11.61 -7.88
N GLU A 51 -1.68 -11.83 -9.19
CA GLU A 51 -1.50 -13.15 -9.80
C GLU A 51 -0.04 -13.46 -10.15
N MET A 52 0.88 -12.49 -10.01
CA MET A 52 2.30 -12.71 -10.29
C MET A 52 2.99 -13.50 -9.19
N THR A 53 4.03 -14.21 -9.58
CA THR A 53 5.02 -14.77 -8.66
C THR A 53 5.94 -13.68 -8.10
N GLN A 54 6.55 -13.95 -6.94
CA GLN A 54 7.56 -13.06 -6.36
C GLN A 54 8.75 -12.85 -7.31
N GLU A 55 9.19 -13.88 -8.04
CA GLU A 55 10.25 -13.80 -9.05
C GLU A 55 9.90 -12.79 -10.16
N GLN A 56 8.72 -12.92 -10.75
CA GLN A 56 8.28 -12.05 -11.84
C GLN A 56 8.28 -10.58 -11.45
N TYR A 57 7.86 -10.26 -10.23
CA TYR A 57 7.87 -8.89 -9.73
C TYR A 57 9.29 -8.41 -9.37
N TYR A 58 10.08 -9.28 -8.73
CA TYR A 58 11.47 -8.98 -8.38
C TYR A 58 12.30 -8.58 -9.60
N GLU A 59 12.17 -9.32 -10.71
CA GLU A 59 12.92 -9.05 -11.94
C GLU A 59 12.39 -7.86 -12.74
N ALA A 60 11.09 -7.60 -12.67
CA ALA A 60 10.45 -6.60 -13.53
C ALA A 60 10.53 -5.18 -12.96
N GLU A 61 10.30 -5.01 -11.66
CA GLU A 61 9.96 -3.67 -11.15
C GLU A 61 10.28 -3.41 -9.67
N SER A 62 10.48 -4.43 -8.83
CA SER A 62 10.75 -4.23 -7.40
C SER A 62 11.90 -3.26 -7.13
N ASP A 63 11.73 -2.38 -6.13
CA ASP A 63 12.79 -1.54 -5.58
C ASP A 63 13.48 -2.17 -4.35
N HIS A 64 13.30 -3.48 -4.18
CA HIS A 64 13.98 -4.36 -3.24
C HIS A 64 13.83 -3.98 -1.76
N LYS A 65 12.68 -3.38 -1.39
CA LYS A 65 12.28 -3.21 0.01
C LYS A 65 11.53 -4.41 0.54
N LEU A 66 10.66 -5.03 -0.25
CA LEU A 66 9.94 -6.25 0.15
C LEU A 66 10.91 -7.43 0.27
N ALA A 67 10.73 -8.23 1.31
CA ALA A 67 11.43 -9.49 1.51
C ALA A 67 10.84 -10.60 0.62
N LEU A 68 11.20 -10.59 -0.66
CA LEU A 68 10.78 -11.57 -1.67
C LEU A 68 11.60 -12.86 -1.58
N LEU A 69 11.33 -13.68 -0.55
CA LEU A 69 12.13 -14.86 -0.21
C LEU A 69 11.68 -16.15 -0.92
N HIS A 70 10.44 -16.20 -1.39
CA HIS A 70 9.82 -17.40 -1.97
C HIS A 70 9.47 -17.15 -3.43
N LEU A 71 10.49 -17.13 -4.29
CA LEU A 71 10.41 -16.69 -5.68
C LEU A 71 9.33 -17.39 -6.52
N SER A 72 9.04 -18.66 -6.24
CA SER A 72 8.01 -19.44 -6.93
C SER A 72 6.59 -19.21 -6.41
N ASP A 73 6.43 -18.61 -5.23
CA ASP A 73 5.14 -18.34 -4.62
C ASP A 73 4.52 -17.07 -5.22
N ARG A 74 3.20 -16.93 -5.08
CA ARG A 74 2.51 -15.74 -5.56
C ARG A 74 2.75 -14.56 -4.62
N LEU A 75 2.64 -13.34 -5.16
CA LEU A 75 2.74 -12.11 -4.37
C LEU A 75 1.65 -12.02 -3.28
N VAL A 76 0.45 -12.51 -3.54
CA VAL A 76 -0.64 -12.54 -2.54
C VAL A 76 -0.37 -13.43 -1.34
N ASP A 77 0.60 -14.34 -1.44
CA ASP A 77 1.03 -15.21 -0.34
C ASP A 77 2.19 -14.59 0.46
N LEU A 78 2.67 -13.41 0.06
CA LEU A 78 3.74 -12.70 0.76
C LEU A 78 3.25 -12.21 2.14
N HIS A 79 4.02 -12.50 3.17
CA HIS A 79 3.74 -12.02 4.53
C HIS A 79 4.33 -10.63 4.80
N ASP A 80 5.40 -10.24 4.11
CA ASP A 80 5.99 -8.92 4.31
C ASP A 80 5.10 -7.80 3.77
N ARG A 81 5.10 -6.67 4.47
CA ARG A 81 4.42 -5.42 4.10
C ARG A 81 5.33 -4.25 4.37
N ILE A 82 5.36 -3.31 3.46
CA ILE A 82 6.08 -2.06 3.61
C ILE A 82 5.09 -0.96 4.02
N LEU A 83 5.21 -0.50 5.25
CA LEU A 83 4.49 0.65 5.80
C LEU A 83 5.23 1.94 5.46
N THR A 84 4.58 2.87 4.76
CA THR A 84 5.09 4.23 4.56
C THR A 84 4.78 5.06 5.80
N ASN A 85 5.81 5.45 6.56
CA ASN A 85 5.60 5.93 7.93
C ASN A 85 5.83 7.44 8.14
N HIS A 86 6.61 8.10 7.29
CA HIS A 86 6.99 9.49 7.50
C HIS A 86 7.44 10.10 6.19
N VAL A 87 7.26 11.41 6.08
CA VAL A 87 7.82 12.25 5.03
C VAL A 87 8.67 13.34 5.67
N ASP A 88 9.90 13.50 5.18
CA ASP A 88 10.80 14.59 5.54
C ASP A 88 11.30 15.30 4.27
N GLY A 89 11.80 16.53 4.41
CA GLY A 89 12.43 17.30 3.34
C GLY A 89 11.73 18.62 3.00
N TYR A 90 12.08 19.16 1.83
CA TYR A 90 11.73 20.50 1.36
C TYR A 90 11.14 20.43 -0.05
N VAL A 91 9.84 20.69 -0.17
CA VAL A 91 9.14 20.70 -1.47
C VAL A 91 9.70 21.77 -2.40
N ASP A 92 10.17 22.91 -1.87
CA ASP A 92 10.76 24.00 -2.66
C ASP A 92 12.17 23.67 -3.20
N LYS A 93 12.72 22.52 -2.83
CA LYS A 93 14.03 22.03 -3.28
C LYS A 93 13.95 20.67 -3.98
N ASP A 94 12.75 20.19 -4.28
CA ASP A 94 12.51 18.85 -4.84
C ASP A 94 13.12 17.72 -3.98
N GLU A 95 13.22 17.94 -2.66
CA GLU A 95 13.78 16.99 -1.70
C GLU A 95 12.64 16.38 -0.88
N ILE A 96 12.08 15.25 -1.32
CA ILE A 96 11.09 14.49 -0.56
C ILE A 96 11.68 13.14 -0.20
N ASN A 97 11.76 12.85 1.11
CA ASN A 97 12.26 11.60 1.63
C ASN A 97 11.16 10.87 2.39
N LEU A 98 10.81 9.68 1.94
CA LEU A 98 9.89 8.78 2.62
C LEU A 98 10.66 7.72 3.39
N THR A 99 10.23 7.43 4.61
CA THR A 99 10.76 6.30 5.37
C THR A 99 9.75 5.16 5.44
N TYR A 100 10.29 3.95 5.61
CA TYR A 100 9.54 2.71 5.46
C TYR A 100 9.88 1.75 6.58
N ASN A 101 8.86 1.04 7.07
CA ASN A 101 9.02 -0.04 8.04
C ASN A 101 8.45 -1.35 7.47
N HIS A 102 9.02 -2.46 7.92
CA HIS A 102 8.45 -3.78 7.67
C HIS A 102 7.36 -4.11 8.68
N GLU A 103 6.30 -4.71 8.17
CA GLU A 103 5.16 -5.19 8.92
C GLU A 103 4.84 -6.63 8.49
N ASN A 104 4.32 -7.44 9.40
CA ASN A 104 3.93 -8.82 9.13
C ASN A 104 2.51 -9.06 9.67
N PRO A 105 1.47 -9.09 8.81
CA PRO A 105 0.11 -9.38 9.20
C PRO A 105 -0.14 -10.88 9.45
N TYR A 106 0.85 -11.75 9.29
CA TYR A 106 0.74 -13.20 9.48
C TYR A 106 1.68 -13.69 10.60
N GLN A 107 1.58 -13.10 11.79
CA GLN A 107 2.34 -13.59 12.95
C GLN A 107 1.86 -14.99 13.36
N ASP A 108 2.81 -15.90 13.58
CA ASP A 108 2.53 -17.31 13.90
C ASP A 108 1.58 -17.99 12.90
N ASP A 109 1.68 -17.63 11.62
CA ASP A 109 0.81 -18.07 10.51
C ASP A 109 -0.69 -17.74 10.68
N LEU A 110 -1.01 -16.84 11.60
CA LEU A 110 -2.36 -16.33 11.83
C LEU A 110 -2.49 -14.92 11.25
N TYR A 111 -3.47 -14.75 10.37
CA TYR A 111 -3.77 -13.45 9.78
C TYR A 111 -4.34 -12.47 10.82
N ASN A 112 -3.75 -11.29 10.90
CA ASN A 112 -4.17 -10.16 11.72
C ASN A 112 -4.55 -8.98 10.83
N ALA A 113 -5.86 -8.82 10.62
CA ALA A 113 -6.42 -7.74 9.81
C ALA A 113 -6.06 -6.33 10.32
N GLU A 114 -5.83 -6.14 11.62
CA GLU A 114 -5.44 -4.83 12.18
C GLU A 114 -4.11 -4.34 11.62
N VAL A 115 -3.18 -5.25 11.33
CA VAL A 115 -1.85 -4.91 10.79
C VAL A 115 -1.99 -4.41 9.35
N ASP A 116 -2.73 -5.13 8.49
CA ASP A 116 -2.98 -4.69 7.11
C ASP A 116 -3.81 -3.39 7.08
N TYR A 117 -4.75 -3.22 8.02
CA TYR A 117 -5.50 -1.96 8.16
C TYR A 117 -4.61 -0.78 8.53
N ARG A 118 -3.66 -0.99 9.46
CA ARG A 118 -2.65 0.01 9.84
C ARG A 118 -1.77 0.38 8.64
N VAL A 119 -1.30 -0.63 7.91
CA VAL A 119 -0.49 -0.44 6.68
C VAL A 119 -1.22 0.45 5.69
N LEU A 120 -2.50 0.18 5.41
CA LEU A 120 -3.31 0.98 4.50
C LEU A 120 -3.55 2.40 4.99
N THR A 121 -4.19 2.53 6.15
CA THR A 121 -4.66 3.84 6.64
C THR A 121 -3.52 4.82 6.85
N TYR A 122 -2.41 4.37 7.44
CA TYR A 122 -1.30 5.24 7.75
C TYR A 122 -0.51 5.63 6.49
N SER A 123 -0.20 4.65 5.63
CA SER A 123 0.52 4.93 4.37
C SER A 123 -0.29 5.85 3.47
N LEU A 124 -1.59 5.62 3.30
CA LEU A 124 -2.45 6.49 2.47
C LEU A 124 -2.54 7.92 3.02
N LYS A 125 -2.51 8.11 4.35
CA LYS A 125 -2.44 9.45 4.96
C LYS A 125 -1.14 10.17 4.59
N VAL A 126 0.00 9.50 4.72
CA VAL A 126 1.30 10.07 4.38
C VAL A 126 1.38 10.37 2.88
N ILE A 127 1.04 9.39 2.04
CA ILE A 127 1.03 9.52 0.57
C ILE A 127 0.10 10.65 0.13
N GLY A 128 -1.13 10.69 0.63
CA GLY A 128 -2.11 11.71 0.27
C GLY A 128 -1.68 13.13 0.69
N ALA A 129 -1.03 13.27 1.84
CA ALA A 129 -0.50 14.57 2.29
C ALA A 129 0.59 15.09 1.34
N VAL A 130 1.49 14.23 0.87
CA VAL A 130 2.53 14.60 -0.09
C VAL A 130 1.93 14.86 -1.47
N GLN A 131 1.00 14.02 -1.92
CA GLN A 131 0.34 14.14 -3.22
C GLN A 131 -0.38 15.50 -3.36
N ALA A 132 -0.97 16.01 -2.27
CA ALA A 132 -1.66 17.30 -2.26
C ALA A 132 -0.73 18.48 -2.62
N ILE A 133 0.56 18.39 -2.27
CA ILE A 133 1.54 19.47 -2.42
C ILE A 133 2.55 19.23 -3.56
N ALA A 134 2.94 17.98 -3.82
CA ALA A 134 4.04 17.62 -4.71
C ALA A 134 3.80 16.24 -5.37
N ALA A 135 2.74 16.13 -6.18
CA ALA A 135 2.34 14.85 -6.78
C ALA A 135 3.38 14.25 -7.74
N GLU A 136 4.04 15.07 -8.56
CA GLU A 136 5.05 14.58 -9.52
C GLU A 136 6.29 14.07 -8.77
N ASP A 137 6.80 14.81 -7.79
CA ASP A 137 7.95 14.39 -7.00
C ASP A 137 7.65 13.12 -6.21
N LEU A 138 6.44 13.03 -5.63
CA LEU A 138 5.98 11.83 -4.93
C LEU A 138 6.06 10.59 -5.82
N LYS A 139 5.61 10.69 -7.08
CA LYS A 139 5.62 9.56 -8.02
C LYS A 139 7.04 9.03 -8.25
N GLU A 140 8.04 9.91 -8.27
CA GLU A 140 9.43 9.55 -8.50
C GLU A 140 10.12 8.95 -7.25
N VAL A 141 9.71 9.36 -6.05
CA VAL A 141 10.35 8.91 -4.78
C VAL A 141 9.59 7.81 -4.03
N LEU A 142 8.31 7.61 -4.34
CA LEU A 142 7.49 6.60 -3.66
C LEU A 142 7.92 5.19 -4.08
N SER A 143 8.21 4.37 -3.08
CA SER A 143 8.63 2.98 -3.26
C SER A 143 7.56 2.16 -3.95
N LYS A 144 7.96 1.42 -4.98
CA LYS A 144 7.09 0.51 -5.72
C LYS A 144 6.63 -0.65 -4.84
N ASP A 145 7.54 -1.19 -4.03
CA ASP A 145 7.26 -2.22 -3.05
C ASP A 145 6.30 -1.73 -1.95
N ALA A 146 6.38 -0.45 -1.56
CA ALA A 146 5.40 0.16 -0.67
C ALA A 146 4.01 0.27 -1.30
N VAL A 147 3.92 0.67 -2.57
CA VAL A 147 2.64 0.72 -3.29
C VAL A 147 2.05 -0.68 -3.48
N LEU A 148 2.88 -1.67 -3.85
CA LEU A 148 2.46 -3.06 -3.94
C LEU A 148 1.93 -3.57 -2.58
N SER A 149 2.57 -3.21 -1.47
CA SER A 149 2.13 -3.58 -0.12
C SER A 149 0.71 -3.09 0.19
N LEU A 150 0.30 -1.93 -0.32
CA LEU A 150 -1.10 -1.46 -0.18
C LEU A 150 -2.07 -2.35 -0.97
N GLY A 151 -1.69 -2.79 -2.16
CA GLY A 151 -2.50 -3.72 -2.95
C GLY A 151 -2.65 -5.08 -2.26
N LEU A 152 -1.56 -5.62 -1.70
CA LEU A 152 -1.55 -6.89 -0.97
C LEU A 152 -2.39 -6.82 0.31
N ALA A 153 -2.26 -5.73 1.07
CA ALA A 153 -3.08 -5.50 2.27
C ALA A 153 -4.57 -5.41 1.93
N SER A 154 -4.92 -4.71 0.85
CA SER A 154 -6.30 -4.58 0.37
C SER A 154 -6.88 -5.93 -0.07
N TYR A 155 -6.08 -6.75 -0.77
CA TYR A 155 -6.48 -8.10 -1.16
C TYR A 155 -6.74 -8.99 0.06
N ALA A 156 -5.82 -8.98 1.03
CA ALA A 156 -5.93 -9.78 2.25
C ALA A 156 -7.16 -9.39 3.08
N LEU A 157 -7.44 -8.09 3.22
CA LEU A 157 -8.65 -7.61 3.90
C LEU A 157 -9.92 -8.03 3.17
N ALA A 158 -10.02 -7.84 1.84
CA ALA A 158 -11.21 -8.26 1.10
C ALA A 158 -11.49 -9.77 1.13
N LYS A 159 -10.43 -10.59 1.26
CA LYS A 159 -10.55 -12.05 1.27
C LYS A 159 -10.87 -12.62 2.66
N ASN A 160 -10.46 -11.94 3.73
CA ASN A 160 -10.50 -12.46 5.09
C ASN A 160 -11.35 -11.64 6.08
N ALA A 161 -11.91 -10.49 5.67
CA ALA A 161 -12.85 -9.69 6.46
C ALA A 161 -14.30 -10.20 6.34
#